data_AF-A0A0F2J9R9-F1
#
_entry.id   AF-A0A0F2J9R9-F1
#
_cell.length_a   1.000
_cell.length_b   1.000
_cell.length_c   1.000
_cell.angle_alpha   90.00
_cell.angle_beta   90.00
_cell.angle_gamma   90.00
#
_symmetry.space_group_name_H-M   'P 1'
#
loop_
_entity.id
_entity.type
_entity.pdbx_description
1 polymer ?
#
loop_
_entity_poly.entity_id
_entity_poly.type
_entity_poly.pdbx_seq_one_letter_code
_entity_poly.pdbx_strand_id
1 'polypeptide(L)'
;MKRKRKPKKGKKGEKAPTTTPGRVQRLVDWMIRHADKKSNLPSDRLFHFFQTQILTISANLGLLGDMNTLTVAGDGTPIVTSVYTRSKSTCNCRAQGLADCNHSRIYSQPDCNAGWDSAREKYFNGYHLYMISASDSHYDLPLYPRLQTASRHDAVSLVVSSVEFKQRFTLGTVDKMLLDSAHDSVPICPIGLEMHSNGHEHLRHRNKWRCPLSCGKRCSCTTPCSNAKYGRTY
;
A
#
# COMPACT_ATOMS: atom_id res chain seq x y z
N MET A 1 28.91 6.30 -0.92
CA MET A 1 27.83 5.71 -0.09
C MET A 1 28.00 4.19 -0.02
N LYS A 2 28.28 3.61 1.15
CA LYS A 2 28.34 2.13 1.31
C LYS A 2 26.95 1.55 1.04
N ARG A 3 26.80 0.69 0.03
CA ARG A 3 25.55 -0.04 -0.25
C ARG A 3 25.18 -0.86 0.99
N LYS A 4 24.10 -0.50 1.68
CA LYS A 4 23.55 -1.31 2.77
C LYS A 4 23.27 -2.71 2.23
N ARG A 5 23.77 -3.74 2.91
CA ARG A 5 23.55 -5.15 2.56
C ARG A 5 22.04 -5.41 2.47
N LYS A 6 21.57 -5.97 1.36
CA LYS A 6 20.18 -6.41 1.24
C LYS A 6 19.92 -7.50 2.29
N PRO A 7 18.78 -7.45 3.00
CA PRO A 7 18.42 -8.50 3.95
C PRO A 7 18.30 -9.84 3.22
N LYS A 8 18.63 -10.94 3.90
CA LYS A 8 18.44 -12.28 3.34
C LYS A 8 16.94 -12.50 3.07
N LYS A 9 16.62 -13.10 1.92
CA LYS A 9 15.25 -13.40 1.52
C LYS A 9 14.61 -14.31 2.59
N GLY A 10 13.40 -13.98 3.04
CA GLY A 10 12.60 -14.84 3.92
C GLY A 10 12.21 -16.14 3.20
N LYS A 11 11.76 -17.16 3.94
CA LYS A 11 11.20 -18.38 3.34
C LYS A 11 9.84 -18.07 2.69
N LYS A 12 9.33 -19.03 1.92
CA LYS A 12 8.00 -18.92 1.27
C LYS A 12 6.93 -18.61 2.32
N GLY A 13 6.18 -17.53 2.11
CA GLY A 13 5.14 -17.06 3.03
C GLY A 13 5.64 -16.27 4.24
N GLU A 14 6.95 -16.09 4.41
CA GLU A 14 7.50 -15.24 5.46
C GLU A 14 7.66 -13.80 4.97
N LYS A 15 7.31 -12.83 5.84
CA LYS A 15 7.57 -11.41 5.58
C LYS A 15 9.07 -11.20 5.34
N ALA A 16 9.39 -10.41 4.31
CA ALA A 16 10.78 -10.05 4.07
C ALA A 16 11.33 -9.30 5.30
N PRO A 17 12.51 -9.67 5.83
CA PRO A 17 13.03 -9.01 7.03
C PRO A 17 13.27 -7.53 6.77
N THR A 18 12.62 -6.68 7.57
CA THR A 18 12.68 -5.23 7.41
C THR A 18 14.03 -4.69 7.93
N THR A 19 14.79 -4.02 7.06
CA THR A 19 16.10 -3.42 7.43
C THR A 19 16.03 -2.27 8.42
N THR A 20 14.83 -1.76 8.71
CA THR A 20 14.57 -0.65 9.63
C THR A 20 13.25 -0.86 10.36
N PRO A 21 13.27 -1.54 11.52
CA PRO A 21 12.10 -1.65 12.39
C PRO A 21 11.50 -0.28 12.74
N GLY A 22 10.17 -0.23 12.90
CA GLY A 22 9.44 1.00 13.24
C GLY A 22 9.41 2.08 12.16
N ARG A 23 9.84 1.80 10.91
CA ARG A 23 9.79 2.78 9.81
C ARG A 23 8.36 3.26 9.56
N VAL A 24 7.40 2.34 9.54
CA VAL A 24 5.98 2.65 9.29
C VAL A 24 5.44 3.53 10.41
N GLN A 25 5.65 3.15 11.67
CA GLN A 25 5.23 3.96 12.83
C GLN A 25 5.78 5.39 12.76
N ARG A 26 7.10 5.55 12.55
CA ARG A 26 7.70 6.90 12.41
C ARG A 26 7.11 7.70 11.25
N LEU A 27 6.77 7.03 10.15
CA LEU A 27 6.12 7.65 8.99
C LEU A 27 4.70 8.09 9.34
N VAL A 28 3.92 7.26 10.02
CA VAL A 28 2.58 7.58 10.50
C VAL A 28 2.63 8.79 11.42
N ASP A 29 3.50 8.77 12.45
CA ASP A 29 3.66 9.89 13.38
C ASP A 29 4.03 11.20 12.67
N TRP A 30 4.91 11.10 11.67
CA TRP A 30 5.29 12.26 10.86
C TRP A 30 4.12 12.76 10.01
N MET A 31 3.39 11.86 9.34
CA MET A 31 2.29 12.21 8.47
C MET A 31 1.10 12.80 9.24
N ILE A 32 0.78 12.28 10.43
CA ILE A 32 -0.28 12.84 11.30
C ILE A 32 0.03 14.30 11.63
N ARG A 33 1.27 14.61 12.00
CA ARG A 33 1.70 15.99 12.29
C ARG A 33 1.64 16.94 11.08
N HIS A 34 1.62 16.39 9.86
CA HIS A 34 1.67 17.16 8.61
C HIS A 34 0.46 16.88 7.71
N ALA A 35 -0.63 16.32 8.26
CA ALA A 35 -1.75 15.83 7.47
C ALA A 35 -2.41 16.95 6.66
N ASP A 36 -2.45 18.17 7.20
CA ASP A 36 -3.05 19.34 6.57
C ASP A 36 -2.13 20.01 5.53
N LYS A 37 -0.84 19.63 5.51
CA LYS A 37 0.12 20.16 4.55
C LYS A 37 -0.01 19.42 3.23
N LYS A 38 -0.85 19.94 2.35
CA LYS A 38 -0.99 19.44 0.97
C LYS A 38 0.21 19.84 0.12
N SER A 39 0.93 18.85 -0.39
CA SER A 39 1.91 19.06 -1.46
C SER A 39 1.25 18.86 -2.83
N ASN A 40 1.63 19.69 -3.80
CA ASN A 40 1.25 19.50 -5.19
C ASN A 40 1.97 18.27 -5.75
N LEU A 41 1.20 17.33 -6.29
CA LEU A 41 1.74 16.18 -7.00
C LEU A 41 1.54 16.36 -8.52
N PRO A 42 2.47 15.86 -9.35
CA PRO A 42 2.31 15.89 -10.80
C PRO A 42 1.00 15.23 -11.28
N SER A 43 0.49 14.24 -10.53
CA SER A 43 -0.75 13.52 -10.83
C SER A 43 -2.03 14.26 -10.44
N ASP A 44 -1.95 15.43 -9.79
CA ASP A 44 -3.15 16.10 -9.24
C ASP A 44 -4.17 16.48 -10.31
N ARG A 45 -3.71 16.93 -11.48
CA ARG A 45 -4.63 17.25 -12.59
C ARG A 45 -5.33 16.01 -13.14
N LEU A 46 -4.61 14.91 -13.26
CA LEU A 46 -5.19 13.64 -13.70
C LEU A 46 -6.18 13.11 -12.67
N PHE A 47 -5.86 13.22 -11.39
CA PHE A 47 -6.78 12.82 -10.33
C PHE A 47 -8.01 13.72 -10.25
N HIS A 48 -7.85 15.04 -10.47
CA HIS A 48 -8.98 15.95 -10.54
C HIS A 48 -9.93 15.58 -11.69
N PHE A 49 -9.40 15.26 -12.88
CA PHE A 49 -10.20 14.73 -13.98
C PHE A 49 -10.89 13.41 -13.58
N PHE A 50 -10.15 12.46 -13.02
CA PHE A 50 -10.70 11.17 -12.57
C PHE A 50 -11.83 11.36 -11.54
N GLN A 51 -11.64 12.24 -10.56
CA GLN A 51 -12.65 12.51 -9.55
C GLN A 51 -13.90 13.16 -10.16
N THR A 52 -13.73 14.21 -10.97
CA THR A 52 -14.88 14.97 -11.51
C THR A 52 -15.65 14.23 -12.59
N GLN A 53 -14.95 13.49 -13.46
CA GLN A 53 -15.58 12.86 -14.63
C GLN A 53 -15.93 11.39 -14.40
N ILE A 54 -15.33 10.72 -13.41
CA ILE A 54 -15.58 9.30 -13.16
C ILE A 54 -16.17 9.12 -11.77
N LEU A 55 -15.49 9.54 -10.70
CA LEU A 55 -15.96 9.28 -9.34
C LEU A 55 -17.26 10.02 -9.02
N THR A 56 -17.40 11.29 -9.41
CA THR A 56 -18.63 12.07 -9.19
C THR A 56 -19.82 11.43 -9.90
N ILE A 57 -19.64 10.98 -11.15
CA ILE A 57 -20.70 10.30 -11.90
C ILE A 57 -21.05 8.98 -11.22
N SER A 58 -20.06 8.17 -10.86
CA SER A 58 -20.27 6.91 -10.14
C SER A 58 -20.97 7.11 -8.79
N ALA A 59 -20.62 8.16 -8.04
CA ALA A 59 -21.29 8.51 -6.78
C ALA A 59 -22.75 8.90 -7.00
N ASN A 60 -23.04 9.73 -8.01
CA ASN A 60 -24.41 10.14 -8.35
C ASN A 60 -25.27 8.96 -8.79
N LEU A 61 -24.66 7.94 -9.41
CA LEU A 61 -25.32 6.68 -9.78
C LEU A 61 -25.44 5.70 -8.60
N GLY A 62 -24.92 6.04 -7.41
CA GLY A 62 -24.93 5.16 -6.24
C GLY A 62 -23.98 3.96 -6.34
N LEU A 63 -23.00 3.98 -7.24
CA LEU A 63 -22.13 2.83 -7.52
C LEU A 63 -20.98 2.68 -6.52
N LEU A 64 -20.66 3.73 -5.75
CA LEU A 64 -19.53 3.74 -4.81
C LEU A 64 -19.91 3.32 -3.39
N GLY A 65 -21.20 3.14 -3.08
CA GLY A 65 -21.69 2.92 -1.72
C GLY A 65 -22.12 4.21 -1.02
N ASP A 66 -22.23 4.17 0.31
CA ASP A 66 -22.59 5.35 1.11
C ASP A 66 -21.40 6.30 1.24
N MET A 67 -21.51 7.46 0.60
CA MET A 67 -20.47 8.48 0.58
C MET A 67 -20.22 9.13 1.94
N ASN A 68 -21.14 9.02 2.91
CA ASN A 68 -20.95 9.57 4.25
C ASN A 68 -20.14 8.66 5.16
N THR A 69 -20.17 7.34 4.90
CA THR A 69 -19.52 6.32 5.73
C THR A 69 -18.85 5.27 4.87
N LEU A 70 -17.99 5.72 3.95
CA LEU A 70 -17.41 4.87 2.93
C LEU A 70 -16.46 3.85 3.55
N THR A 71 -16.66 2.57 3.25
CA THR A 71 -15.69 1.51 3.51
C THR A 71 -14.80 1.33 2.28
N VAL A 72 -13.49 1.45 2.49
CA VAL A 72 -12.51 1.31 1.41
C VAL A 72 -11.59 0.12 1.64
N ALA A 73 -10.96 -0.37 0.57
CA ALA A 73 -9.90 -1.36 0.63
C ALA A 73 -8.63 -0.78 0.03
N GLY A 74 -7.47 -1.16 0.56
CA GLY A 74 -6.17 -0.77 0.02
C GLY A 74 -5.35 -1.99 -0.35
N ASP A 75 -4.87 -2.05 -1.59
CA ASP A 75 -3.98 -3.12 -2.03
C ASP A 75 -2.92 -2.63 -3.04
N GLY A 76 -1.81 -3.37 -3.06
CA GLY A 76 -0.66 -3.14 -3.91
C GLY A 76 -0.56 -4.14 -5.05
N THR A 77 -0.36 -3.66 -6.28
CA THR A 77 -0.13 -4.53 -7.44
C THR A 77 1.11 -4.12 -8.24
N PRO A 78 1.96 -5.08 -8.67
CA PRO A 78 3.13 -4.78 -9.47
C PRO A 78 2.74 -4.39 -10.90
N ILE A 79 3.22 -3.23 -11.36
CA ILE A 79 3.19 -2.81 -12.76
C ILE A 79 4.57 -3.07 -13.36
N VAL A 80 4.64 -4.10 -14.20
CA VAL A 80 5.88 -4.48 -14.88
C VAL A 80 6.10 -3.59 -16.09
N THR A 81 7.28 -2.98 -16.18
CA THR A 81 7.69 -2.22 -17.37
C THR A 81 8.91 -2.87 -18.02
N SER A 82 9.21 -2.47 -19.25
CA SER A 82 10.35 -3.00 -19.98
C SER A 82 11.68 -2.70 -19.28
N VAL A 83 12.58 -3.68 -19.20
CA VAL A 83 13.89 -3.58 -18.52
C VAL A 83 14.97 -3.03 -19.45
N TYR A 84 14.66 -1.98 -20.21
CA TYR A 84 15.66 -1.39 -21.09
C TYR A 84 16.40 -0.28 -20.35
N THR A 85 17.65 -0.52 -19.99
CA THR A 85 18.62 0.52 -19.58
C THR A 85 19.03 1.42 -20.76
N ARG A 86 18.09 1.64 -21.71
CA ARG A 86 18.26 2.54 -22.83
C ARG A 86 18.35 3.95 -22.27
N SER A 87 19.57 4.46 -22.26
CA SER A 87 19.88 5.82 -21.88
C SER A 87 20.48 6.55 -23.06
N LYS A 88 20.11 7.82 -23.21
CA LYS A 88 20.69 8.73 -24.21
C LYS A 88 21.77 9.56 -23.53
N SER A 89 22.96 9.63 -24.13
CA SER A 89 24.01 10.52 -23.66
C SER A 89 23.57 11.97 -23.75
N THR A 90 23.91 12.80 -22.77
CA THR A 90 23.71 14.27 -22.85
C THR A 90 24.94 14.99 -23.41
N CYS A 91 25.95 14.24 -23.84
CA CYS A 91 27.24 14.76 -24.29
C CYS A 91 27.67 14.11 -25.61
N ASN A 92 28.63 14.74 -26.28
CA ASN A 92 29.24 14.26 -27.53
C ASN A 92 30.62 13.60 -27.34
N CYS A 93 31.03 13.29 -26.09
CA CYS A 93 32.36 12.72 -25.80
C CYS A 93 32.67 11.47 -26.63
N ARG A 94 31.68 10.62 -26.88
CA ARG A 94 31.86 9.41 -27.71
C ARG A 94 32.23 9.75 -29.16
N ALA A 95 31.70 10.83 -29.72
CA ALA A 95 32.05 11.31 -31.06
C ALA A 95 33.48 11.90 -31.11
N GLN A 96 34.00 12.32 -29.96
CA GLN A 96 35.36 12.83 -29.78
C GLN A 96 36.37 11.71 -29.43
N GLY A 97 35.97 10.43 -29.51
CA GLY A 97 36.84 9.29 -29.19
C GLY A 97 36.92 8.92 -27.71
N LEU A 98 36.21 9.64 -26.82
CA LEU A 98 36.16 9.33 -25.39
C LEU A 98 35.04 8.31 -25.12
N ALA A 99 35.40 7.03 -24.99
CA ALA A 99 34.46 5.93 -24.77
C ALA A 99 33.77 5.99 -23.39
N ASP A 100 34.55 6.32 -22.35
CA ASP A 100 34.09 6.38 -20.96
C ASP A 100 34.09 7.82 -20.45
N CYS A 101 32.92 8.45 -20.45
CA CYS A 101 32.71 9.78 -19.88
C CYS A 101 31.76 9.73 -18.68
N ASN A 102 31.97 10.64 -17.73
CA ASN A 102 31.15 10.75 -16.52
C ASN A 102 29.95 11.70 -16.66
N HIS A 103 29.66 12.17 -17.88
CA HIS A 103 28.51 13.03 -18.12
C HIS A 103 27.19 12.32 -17.86
N SER A 104 26.19 13.11 -17.46
CA SER A 104 24.85 12.62 -17.20
C SER A 104 24.24 11.93 -18.42
N ARG A 105 23.24 11.08 -18.15
CA ARG A 105 22.50 10.36 -19.17
C ARG A 105 21.01 10.53 -18.93
N ILE A 106 20.25 10.64 -20.01
CA ILE A 106 18.78 10.70 -19.96
C ILE A 106 18.27 9.27 -20.04
N TYR A 107 17.52 8.85 -19.02
CA TYR A 107 16.82 7.57 -19.00
C TYR A 107 15.37 7.78 -19.42
N SER A 108 14.80 6.83 -20.17
CA SER A 108 13.38 6.86 -20.53
C SER A 108 12.46 6.74 -19.32
N GLN A 109 12.93 6.06 -18.27
CA GLN A 109 12.20 5.84 -17.02
C GLN A 109 13.15 6.10 -15.83
N PRO A 110 13.44 7.38 -15.50
CA PRO A 110 14.47 7.74 -14.52
C PRO A 110 14.11 7.37 -13.07
N ASP A 111 12.82 7.16 -12.78
CA ASP A 111 12.28 6.84 -11.46
C ASP A 111 11.88 5.36 -11.29
N CYS A 112 11.95 4.58 -12.38
CA CYS A 112 11.66 3.14 -12.37
C CYS A 112 12.73 2.38 -11.58
N ASN A 113 12.29 1.41 -10.76
CA ASN A 113 13.21 0.55 -10.03
C ASN A 113 12.69 -0.89 -9.93
N ALA A 114 13.35 -1.72 -9.11
CA ALA A 114 13.02 -3.13 -8.97
C ALA A 114 12.27 -3.43 -7.67
N GLY A 115 11.23 -4.27 -7.77
CA GLY A 115 10.42 -4.79 -6.67
C GLY A 115 10.44 -6.32 -6.60
N TRP A 116 9.87 -6.86 -5.52
CA TRP A 116 9.68 -8.30 -5.32
C TRP A 116 8.18 -8.60 -5.37
N ASP A 117 7.76 -9.41 -6.33
CA ASP A 117 6.39 -9.96 -6.39
C ASP A 117 6.39 -11.29 -5.62
N SER A 118 5.78 -11.29 -4.44
CA SER A 118 5.70 -12.45 -3.55
C SER A 118 4.80 -13.55 -4.12
N ALA A 119 3.71 -13.19 -4.80
CA ALA A 119 2.76 -14.13 -5.37
C ALA A 119 3.37 -14.90 -6.55
N ARG A 120 4.19 -14.23 -7.36
CA ARG A 120 4.89 -14.84 -8.52
C ARG A 120 6.31 -15.27 -8.23
N GLU A 121 6.76 -15.11 -6.99
CA GLU A 121 8.11 -15.41 -6.53
C GLU A 121 9.21 -14.89 -7.49
N LYS A 122 9.08 -13.64 -7.98
CA LYS A 122 10.03 -13.06 -8.93
C LYS A 122 10.32 -11.59 -8.66
N TYR A 123 11.51 -11.16 -9.05
CA TYR A 123 11.79 -9.73 -9.16
C TYR A 123 11.13 -9.18 -10.42
N PHE A 124 10.68 -7.94 -10.34
CA PHE A 124 10.18 -7.19 -11.50
C PHE A 124 10.80 -5.80 -11.51
N ASN A 125 10.92 -5.21 -12.70
CA ASN A 125 11.23 -3.79 -12.86
C ASN A 125 9.95 -3.06 -13.27
N GLY A 126 9.77 -1.88 -12.71
CA GLY A 126 8.63 -1.04 -13.02
C GLY A 126 8.19 -0.24 -11.80
N TYR A 127 6.90 -0.33 -11.52
CA TYR A 127 6.24 0.44 -10.48
C TYR A 127 5.34 -0.43 -9.63
N HIS A 128 4.91 0.12 -8.51
CA HIS A 128 3.95 -0.49 -7.63
C HIS A 128 2.69 0.37 -7.63
N LEU A 129 1.59 -0.12 -8.18
CA LEU A 129 0.31 0.59 -8.13
C LEU A 129 -0.38 0.25 -6.82
N TYR A 130 -0.49 1.25 -5.95
CA TYR A 130 -1.30 1.15 -4.76
C TYR A 130 -2.69 1.71 -5.05
N MET A 131 -3.72 0.89 -4.91
CA MET A 131 -5.09 1.26 -5.22
C MET A 131 -5.90 1.32 -3.94
N ILE A 132 -6.56 2.45 -3.72
CA ILE A 132 -7.68 2.54 -2.78
C ILE A 132 -8.96 2.36 -3.59
N SER A 133 -9.81 1.43 -3.19
CA SER A 133 -11.07 1.10 -3.86
C SER A 133 -12.25 1.18 -2.89
N ALA A 134 -13.45 1.41 -3.41
CA ALA A 134 -14.69 1.39 -2.64
C ALA A 134 -15.13 -0.05 -2.39
N SER A 135 -14.97 -0.55 -1.17
CA SER A 135 -15.38 -1.92 -0.78
C SER A 135 -16.89 -2.08 -0.76
N ASP A 136 -17.62 -0.98 -0.53
CA ASP A 136 -19.08 -0.97 -0.57
C ASP A 136 -19.63 -0.98 -2.00
N SER A 137 -18.75 -0.79 -3.00
CA SER A 137 -19.13 -0.90 -4.40
C SER A 137 -19.24 -2.36 -4.81
N HIS A 138 -20.29 -2.70 -5.55
CA HIS A 138 -20.48 -4.05 -6.09
C HIS A 138 -19.30 -4.52 -6.98
N TYR A 139 -18.56 -3.59 -7.59
CA TYR A 139 -17.46 -3.88 -8.50
C TYR A 139 -16.08 -3.45 -7.95
N ASP A 140 -15.96 -3.21 -6.64
CA ASP A 140 -14.72 -2.75 -5.99
C ASP A 140 -14.09 -1.55 -6.73
N LEU A 141 -14.93 -0.57 -7.10
CA LEU A 141 -14.54 0.51 -8.00
C LEU A 141 -13.36 1.32 -7.46
N PRO A 142 -12.38 1.69 -8.31
CA PRO A 142 -11.18 2.41 -7.88
C PRO A 142 -11.53 3.83 -7.42
N LEU A 143 -10.97 4.25 -6.29
CA LEU A 143 -11.09 5.61 -5.75
C LEU A 143 -9.81 6.41 -5.90
N TYR A 144 -8.63 5.78 -5.72
CA TYR A 144 -7.35 6.47 -5.79
C TYR A 144 -6.24 5.56 -6.32
N PRO A 145 -5.98 5.59 -7.65
CA PRO A 145 -4.84 4.89 -8.22
C PRO A 145 -3.56 5.69 -7.96
N ARG A 146 -2.64 5.13 -7.16
CA ARG A 146 -1.36 5.77 -6.83
C ARG A 146 -0.17 4.95 -7.28
N LEU A 147 0.55 5.46 -8.28
CA LEU A 147 1.79 4.85 -8.76
C LEU A 147 2.95 5.17 -7.83
N GLN A 148 3.57 4.15 -7.25
CA GLN A 148 4.74 4.22 -6.38
C GLN A 148 5.94 3.50 -7.03
N THR A 149 7.12 3.67 -6.45
CA THR A 149 8.31 2.90 -6.86
C THR A 149 8.13 1.40 -6.59
N ALA A 150 8.56 0.53 -7.49
CA ALA A 150 8.42 -0.93 -7.35
C ALA A 150 9.05 -1.49 -6.07
N SER A 151 10.11 -0.86 -5.55
CA SER A 151 10.77 -1.28 -4.32
C SER A 151 10.01 -0.93 -3.03
N ARG A 152 8.88 -0.21 -3.12
CA ARG A 152 8.14 0.26 -1.95
C ARG A 152 7.28 -0.87 -1.39
N HIS A 153 7.24 -0.96 -0.06
CA HIS A 153 6.43 -1.94 0.67
C HIS A 153 4.99 -1.43 0.85
N ASP A 154 4.00 -2.33 0.86
CA ASP A 154 2.57 -2.00 0.93
C ASP A 154 2.21 -1.19 2.17
N ALA A 155 2.68 -1.58 3.34
CA ALA A 155 2.51 -0.79 4.57
C ALA A 155 2.98 0.69 4.44
N VAL A 156 4.02 0.97 3.65
CA VAL A 156 4.48 2.35 3.40
C VAL A 156 3.62 3.02 2.34
N SER A 157 3.22 2.28 1.31
CA SER A 157 2.34 2.76 0.25
C SER A 157 0.97 3.14 0.79
N LEU A 158 0.42 2.36 1.73
CA LEU A 158 -0.80 2.66 2.49
C LEU A 158 -0.73 4.02 3.14
N VAL A 159 0.23 4.23 4.05
CA VAL A 159 0.30 5.47 4.84
C VAL A 159 0.41 6.71 3.95
N VAL A 160 1.24 6.64 2.91
CA VAL A 160 1.40 7.76 1.96
C VAL A 160 0.11 7.97 1.17
N SER A 161 -0.47 6.91 0.62
CA SER A 161 -1.63 7.00 -0.27
C SER A 161 -2.88 7.42 0.50
N SER A 162 -3.09 6.98 1.74
CA SER A 162 -4.22 7.40 2.58
C SER A 162 -4.18 8.89 2.90
N VAL A 163 -3.00 9.44 3.20
CA VAL A 163 -2.85 10.89 3.47
C VAL A 163 -3.06 11.68 2.18
N GLU A 164 -2.40 11.27 1.09
CA GLU A 164 -2.58 11.92 -0.20
C GLU A 164 -4.04 11.89 -0.68
N PHE A 165 -4.73 10.76 -0.47
CA PHE A 165 -6.14 10.57 -0.79
C PHE A 165 -7.02 11.49 0.05
N LYS A 166 -6.83 11.52 1.38
CA LYS A 166 -7.56 12.43 2.28
C LYS A 166 -7.42 13.90 1.85
N GLN A 167 -6.25 14.31 1.34
CA GLN A 167 -6.00 15.67 0.87
C GLN A 167 -6.65 16.03 -0.49
N ARG A 168 -7.18 15.04 -1.21
CA ARG A 168 -7.63 15.19 -2.61
C ARG A 168 -9.06 14.74 -2.85
N PHE A 169 -9.51 13.73 -2.13
CA PHE A 169 -10.86 13.20 -2.22
C PHE A 169 -11.83 14.14 -1.51
N THR A 170 -12.89 14.52 -2.21
CA THR A 170 -13.84 15.56 -1.79
C THR A 170 -15.28 15.11 -1.83
N LEU A 171 -15.55 13.88 -2.30
CA LEU A 171 -16.91 13.40 -2.53
C LEU A 171 -17.54 12.76 -1.29
N GLY A 172 -16.75 12.43 -0.27
CA GLY A 172 -17.25 11.70 0.89
C GLY A 172 -16.21 11.52 1.99
N THR A 173 -16.62 10.79 3.03
CA THR A 173 -15.80 10.49 4.22
C THR A 173 -15.54 8.99 4.30
N VAL A 174 -14.27 8.62 4.47
CA VAL A 174 -13.88 7.23 4.75
C VAL A 174 -14.06 6.95 6.24
N ASP A 175 -14.87 5.94 6.56
CA ASP A 175 -15.09 5.47 7.93
C ASP A 175 -14.18 4.29 8.28
N LYS A 176 -14.03 3.34 7.35
CA LYS A 176 -13.29 2.09 7.55
C LYS A 176 -12.38 1.79 6.38
N MET A 177 -11.24 1.16 6.67
CA MET A 177 -10.32 0.65 5.65
C MET A 177 -10.00 -0.83 5.90
N LEU A 178 -10.26 -1.66 4.88
CA LEU A 178 -9.96 -3.08 4.86
C LEU A 178 -8.54 -3.27 4.30
N LEU A 179 -7.72 -4.03 5.03
CA LEU A 179 -6.32 -4.26 4.72
C LEU A 179 -5.96 -5.72 4.93
N ASP A 180 -5.00 -6.18 4.14
CA ASP A 180 -4.44 -7.52 4.25
C ASP A 180 -3.17 -7.55 5.13
N SER A 181 -2.58 -8.73 5.28
CA SER A 181 -1.38 -8.91 6.10
C SER A 181 -0.13 -8.21 5.57
N ALA A 182 -0.08 -7.81 4.29
CA ALA A 182 1.04 -7.08 3.69
C ALA A 182 1.19 -5.65 4.25
N HIS A 183 0.14 -5.13 4.88
CA HIS A 183 0.12 -3.81 5.50
C HIS A 183 0.66 -3.78 6.93
N ASP A 184 1.11 -4.92 7.46
CA ASP A 184 1.42 -5.08 8.89
C ASP A 184 0.21 -4.72 9.79
N SER A 185 -1.02 -4.82 9.26
CA SER A 185 -2.22 -4.49 10.01
C SER A 185 -2.64 -5.59 10.98
N VAL A 186 -3.00 -5.17 12.19
CA VAL A 186 -3.63 -6.00 13.22
C VAL A 186 -5.15 -5.83 13.10
N PRO A 187 -5.96 -6.90 13.14
CA PRO A 187 -7.40 -6.76 13.10
C PRO A 187 -7.91 -6.06 14.36
N ILE A 188 -8.90 -5.19 14.15
CA ILE A 188 -9.61 -4.46 15.21
C ILE A 188 -10.94 -5.18 15.46
N CYS A 189 -11.33 -5.36 16.72
CA CYS A 189 -12.60 -5.97 17.08
C CYS A 189 -13.77 -4.96 16.98
N PRO A 190 -15.05 -5.41 16.98
CA PRO A 190 -16.21 -4.52 16.83
C PRO A 190 -16.32 -3.39 17.88
N ILE A 191 -15.72 -3.57 19.06
CA ILE A 191 -15.66 -2.54 20.11
C ILE A 191 -14.43 -1.61 19.99
N GLY A 192 -13.71 -1.64 18.86
CA GLY A 192 -12.61 -0.73 18.55
C GLY A 192 -11.24 -1.07 19.15
N LEU A 193 -11.10 -2.23 19.80
CA LEU A 193 -9.82 -2.64 20.40
C LEU A 193 -8.99 -3.55 19.48
N GLU A 194 -7.66 -3.40 19.49
CA GLU A 194 -6.73 -4.28 18.76
C GLU A 194 -6.80 -5.72 19.26
N MET A 195 -6.89 -6.68 18.34
CA MET A 195 -6.92 -8.10 18.67
C MET A 195 -5.53 -8.66 18.99
N HIS A 196 -5.46 -9.65 19.89
CA HIS A 196 -4.22 -10.34 20.21
C HIS A 196 -3.93 -11.46 19.23
N SER A 197 -2.67 -11.63 18.83
CA SER A 197 -2.23 -12.78 18.03
C SER A 197 -2.41 -14.08 18.83
N ASN A 198 -2.97 -15.10 18.20
CA ASN A 198 -3.26 -16.41 18.77
C ASN A 198 -2.69 -17.56 17.92
N GLY A 199 -1.57 -17.30 17.25
CA GLY A 199 -0.84 -18.27 16.44
C GLY A 199 -1.19 -18.25 14.94
N HIS A 200 -0.65 -19.20 14.20
CA HIS A 200 -0.77 -19.28 12.74
C HIS A 200 -1.25 -20.67 12.30
N GLU A 201 -2.20 -20.72 11.35
CA GLU A 201 -2.69 -21.95 10.72
C GLU A 201 -1.88 -22.22 9.44
N HIS A 202 -0.86 -23.06 9.53
CA HIS A 202 0.07 -23.32 8.42
C HIS A 202 -0.59 -23.91 7.16
N LEU A 203 -1.62 -24.76 7.31
CA LEU A 203 -2.27 -25.43 6.18
C LEU A 203 -3.07 -24.47 5.29
N ARG A 204 -3.59 -23.39 5.88
CA ARG A 204 -4.42 -22.41 5.17
C ARG A 204 -3.75 -21.04 5.07
N HIS A 205 -2.54 -20.92 5.58
CA HIS A 205 -1.76 -19.68 5.66
C HIS A 205 -2.50 -18.53 6.36
N ARG A 206 -3.24 -18.84 7.44
CA ARG A 206 -4.10 -17.87 8.13
C ARG A 206 -3.59 -17.48 9.51
N ASN A 207 -3.68 -16.21 9.84
CA ASN A 207 -3.34 -15.73 11.18
C ASN A 207 -4.56 -15.84 12.09
N LYS A 208 -4.35 -16.37 13.30
CA LYS A 208 -5.39 -16.50 14.33
C LYS A 208 -5.31 -15.31 15.26
N TRP A 209 -6.47 -14.76 15.59
CA TRP A 209 -6.59 -13.57 16.41
C TRP A 209 -7.65 -13.77 17.48
N ARG A 210 -7.41 -13.22 18.67
CA ARG A 210 -8.32 -13.28 19.81
C ARG A 210 -8.77 -11.91 20.25
N CYS A 211 -9.97 -11.85 20.82
CA CYS A 211 -10.47 -10.66 21.45
C CYS A 211 -9.50 -10.19 22.55
N PRO A 212 -9.22 -8.88 22.67
CA PRO A 212 -8.35 -8.36 23.72
C PRO A 212 -8.93 -8.59 25.12
N LEU A 213 -10.25 -8.66 25.24
CA LEU A 213 -10.96 -8.97 26.48
C LEU A 213 -11.12 -10.48 26.73
N SER A 214 -10.33 -11.33 26.06
CA SER A 214 -10.35 -12.77 26.29
C SER A 214 -9.31 -13.18 27.33
N CYS A 215 -9.76 -13.90 28.36
CA CYS A 215 -8.91 -14.53 29.37
C CYS A 215 -9.09 -16.05 29.31
N GLY A 216 -8.06 -16.76 28.83
CA GLY A 216 -8.13 -18.21 28.63
C GLY A 216 -9.17 -18.60 27.57
N LYS A 217 -10.26 -19.28 27.97
CA LYS A 217 -11.37 -19.69 27.09
C LYS A 217 -12.60 -18.79 27.19
N ARG A 218 -12.59 -17.80 28.08
CA ARG A 218 -13.71 -16.89 28.34
C ARG A 218 -13.45 -15.54 27.67
N CYS A 219 -14.48 -14.95 27.08
CA CYS A 219 -14.43 -13.62 26.51
C CYS A 219 -15.49 -12.77 27.22
N SER A 220 -15.08 -11.68 27.86
CA SER A 220 -15.98 -10.75 28.55
C SER A 220 -16.47 -9.61 27.65
N CYS A 221 -16.20 -9.69 26.34
CA CYS A 221 -16.63 -8.70 25.38
C CYS A 221 -18.16 -8.74 25.21
N THR A 222 -18.81 -7.60 25.38
CA THR A 222 -20.27 -7.45 25.23
C THR A 222 -20.74 -7.77 23.81
N THR A 223 -19.88 -7.52 22.81
CA THR A 223 -20.09 -7.85 21.39
C THR A 223 -18.93 -8.74 20.92
N PRO A 224 -18.96 -10.06 21.22
CA PRO A 224 -17.83 -10.92 20.97
C PRO A 224 -17.53 -10.99 19.47
N CYS A 225 -16.26 -10.81 19.11
CA CYS A 225 -15.86 -10.80 17.70
C CYS A 225 -16.13 -12.15 17.02
N SER A 226 -16.16 -13.27 17.74
CA SER A 226 -16.36 -14.61 17.16
C SER A 226 -17.15 -15.48 18.12
N ASN A 227 -18.04 -16.31 17.56
CA ASN A 227 -18.69 -17.40 18.29
C ASN A 227 -17.74 -18.58 18.52
N ALA A 228 -16.60 -18.61 17.83
CA ALA A 228 -15.61 -19.67 17.99
C ALA A 228 -14.76 -19.46 19.26
N LYS A 229 -14.61 -20.54 20.03
CA LYS A 229 -13.86 -20.61 21.31
C LYS A 229 -12.41 -20.10 21.24
N TYR A 230 -11.82 -20.07 20.05
CA TYR A 230 -10.41 -19.73 19.83
C TYR A 230 -10.21 -18.40 19.07
N GLY A 231 -11.28 -17.62 18.84
CA GLY A 231 -11.21 -16.31 18.19
C GLY A 231 -11.54 -16.31 16.69
N ARG A 232 -10.98 -15.36 15.93
CA ARG A 232 -11.13 -15.24 14.47
C ARG A 232 -9.89 -15.74 13.74
N THR A 233 -10.10 -16.28 12.55
CA THR A 233 -9.04 -16.59 11.57
C THR A 233 -9.23 -15.69 10.37
N TYR A 234 -8.17 -15.00 9.96
CA TYR A 234 -8.10 -14.27 8.69
C TYR A 234 -7.06 -14.94 7.81
#